data_AF-A0A8C4YQV4-F1
#
_entry.id   AF-A0A8C4YQV4-F1
#
_cell.length_a   1.000
_cell.length_b   1.000
_cell.length_c   1.000
_cell.angle_alpha   90.00
_cell.angle_beta   90.00
_cell.angle_gamma   90.00
#
_symmetry.space_group_name_H-M   'P 1'
#
loop_
_entity.id
_entity.type
_entity.pdbx_description
1 polymer ?
#
loop_
_entity_poly.entity_id
_entity_poly.type
_entity_poly.pdbx_seq_one_letter_code
_entity_poly.pdbx_strand_id
1 'polypeptide(L)'
;LRLLSDKNTTQFTKEMTLTNIRQYYFLCENIQDKYKALCNIYGSITVGQAIIFCQTRRNAKWLSQELILDGHEVSILSGELTVEQRAAIIQRFREGKEKVLVTTNVCARGIDVEQVTIVVNFKLPTNQLHCPDFETYLHRIGRTGRFGKKGLAFNMVERHNLPLLRRIEEHFSEYSIPIKPALHV
;
A
#
# COMPACT_ATOMS: atom_id res chain seq x y z
N LEU A 1 -39.51 -6.22 4.54
CA LEU A 1 -38.63 -5.21 5.17
C LEU A 1 -37.52 -4.86 4.20
N ARG A 2 -37.50 -3.62 3.68
CA ARG A 2 -36.45 -3.13 2.78
C ARG A 2 -35.19 -2.84 3.59
N LEU A 3 -34.11 -3.57 3.32
CA LEU A 3 -32.76 -3.22 3.74
C LEU A 3 -32.32 -1.98 2.95
N LEU A 4 -32.51 -0.80 3.55
CA LEU A 4 -31.76 0.39 3.17
C LEU A 4 -30.34 0.19 3.71
N SER A 5 -29.47 -0.46 2.91
CA SER A 5 -28.03 -0.47 3.20
C SER A 5 -27.52 0.94 2.97
N ASP A 6 -27.20 1.60 4.09
CA ASP A 6 -26.84 3.01 4.19
C ASP A 6 -25.60 3.37 3.37
N LYS A 7 -25.82 3.98 2.20
CA LYS A 7 -24.76 4.68 1.44
C LYS A 7 -24.06 5.74 2.30
N ASN A 8 -24.79 6.35 3.24
CA ASN A 8 -24.27 7.37 4.14
C ASN A 8 -23.24 6.79 5.12
N THR A 9 -23.55 5.70 5.83
CA THR A 9 -22.63 5.07 6.80
C THR A 9 -21.30 4.65 6.16
N THR A 10 -21.34 4.18 4.92
CA THR A 10 -20.14 3.76 4.17
C THR A 10 -19.26 4.96 3.78
N GLN A 11 -19.86 6.10 3.39
CA GLN A 11 -19.12 7.32 3.07
C GLN A 11 -18.46 7.95 4.31
N PHE A 12 -19.21 8.08 5.41
CA PHE A 12 -18.69 8.63 6.68
C PHE A 12 -17.48 7.82 7.22
N THR A 13 -17.53 6.50 7.14
CA THR A 13 -16.42 5.63 7.60
C THR A 13 -15.18 5.78 6.70
N LYS A 14 -15.39 5.97 5.39
CA LYS A 14 -14.31 6.15 4.41
C LYS A 14 -13.59 7.49 4.63
N GLU A 15 -14.35 8.57 4.83
CA GLU A 15 -13.84 9.91 5.14
C GLU A 15 -13.06 9.93 6.47
N MET A 16 -13.59 9.31 7.53
CA MET A 16 -12.89 9.23 8.83
C MET A 16 -11.60 8.41 8.78
N THR A 17 -11.54 7.35 7.96
CA THR A 17 -10.32 6.53 7.82
C THR A 17 -9.21 7.29 7.13
N LEU A 18 -9.57 8.14 6.16
CA LEU A 18 -8.61 8.86 5.32
C LEU A 18 -7.84 9.97 6.03
N THR A 19 -8.49 10.66 6.97
CA THR A 19 -7.85 11.73 7.76
C THR A 19 -6.72 11.23 8.67
N ASN A 20 -6.72 9.94 9.02
CA ASN A 20 -5.70 9.31 9.85
C ASN A 20 -4.48 8.80 9.05
N ILE A 21 -4.49 8.94 7.72
CA ILE A 21 -3.42 8.46 6.84
C ILE A 21 -2.57 9.64 6.39
N ARG A 22 -1.29 9.64 6.75
CA ARG A 22 -0.31 10.58 6.19
C ARG A 22 0.31 9.97 4.95
N GLN A 23 0.33 10.73 3.86
CA GLN A 23 0.78 10.25 2.56
C GLN A 23 2.05 10.99 2.15
N TYR A 24 3.03 10.22 1.66
CA TYR A 24 4.28 10.74 1.14
C TYR A 24 4.61 10.11 -0.21
N TYR A 25 5.41 10.79 -1.03
CA TYR A 25 6.00 10.20 -2.22
C TYR A 25 7.51 10.39 -2.27
N PHE A 26 8.21 9.38 -2.77
CA PHE A 26 9.62 9.45 -3.12
C PHE A 26 9.74 9.56 -4.64
N LEU A 27 10.59 10.48 -5.10
CA LEU A 27 10.97 10.57 -6.50
C LEU A 27 12.17 9.65 -6.73
N CYS A 28 11.99 8.60 -7.52
CA CYS A 28 12.99 7.58 -7.80
C CYS A 28 13.30 7.53 -9.29
N GLU A 29 14.55 7.23 -9.69
CA GLU A 29 14.87 7.10 -11.12
C GLU A 29 14.69 5.67 -11.62
N ASN A 30 14.95 4.70 -10.75
CA ASN A 30 14.94 3.28 -11.08
C ASN A 30 14.47 2.44 -9.87
N ILE A 31 14.43 1.11 -10.05
CA ILE A 31 13.95 0.18 -9.03
C ILE A 31 14.88 0.13 -7.81
N GLN A 32 16.19 0.34 -7.99
CA GLN A 32 17.18 0.36 -6.91
C GLN A 32 16.98 1.60 -6.02
N ASP A 33 16.64 2.75 -6.59
CA ASP A 33 16.34 3.95 -5.80
C ASP A 33 15.05 3.77 -4.98
N LYS A 34 14.06 3.07 -5.52
CA LYS A 34 12.86 2.70 -4.75
C LYS A 34 13.19 1.79 -3.58
N TYR A 35 14.12 0.86 -3.78
CA TYR A 35 14.61 -0.02 -2.73
C TYR A 35 15.36 0.76 -1.64
N LYS A 36 16.29 1.64 -2.02
CA LYS A 36 16.97 2.54 -1.08
C LYS A 36 15.99 3.39 -0.27
N ALA A 37 14.98 3.96 -0.92
CA ALA A 37 13.93 4.71 -0.24
C ALA A 37 13.16 3.82 0.76
N LEU A 38 12.89 2.56 0.41
CA LEU A 38 12.28 1.59 1.31
C LEU A 38 13.17 1.29 2.52
N CYS A 39 14.46 1.05 2.33
CA CYS A 39 15.42 0.86 3.42
C CYS A 39 15.48 2.07 4.35
N ASN A 40 15.48 3.29 3.80
CA ASN A 40 15.44 4.52 4.59
C ASN A 40 14.18 4.60 5.46
N ILE A 41 13.00 4.24 4.92
CA ILE A 41 11.77 4.15 5.71
C ILE A 41 11.96 3.18 6.89
N TYR A 42 12.50 1.98 6.65
CA TYR A 42 12.73 1.00 7.72
C TYR A 42 13.79 1.46 8.74
N GLY A 43 14.76 2.27 8.33
CA GLY A 43 15.79 2.84 9.22
C GLY A 43 15.30 4.03 10.05
N SER A 44 14.37 4.83 9.53
CA SER A 44 13.92 6.07 10.17
C SER A 44 12.74 5.89 11.13
N ILE A 45 11.90 4.86 10.94
CA ILE A 45 10.68 4.67 11.74
C ILE A 45 10.51 3.22 12.20
N THR A 46 9.95 3.06 13.41
CA THR A 46 9.58 1.73 13.90
C THR A 46 8.41 1.19 13.08
N VAL A 47 8.69 0.19 12.24
CA VAL A 47 7.69 -0.45 11.41
C VAL A 47 7.08 -1.63 12.16
N GLY A 48 5.77 -1.56 12.43
CA GLY A 48 5.02 -2.69 12.99
C GLY A 48 4.80 -3.77 11.93
N GLN A 49 3.88 -3.51 11.01
CA GLN A 49 3.67 -4.35 9.84
C GLN A 49 3.44 -3.50 8.60
N ALA A 50 3.96 -3.96 7.47
CA ALA A 50 3.89 -3.25 6.20
C ALA A 50 3.30 -4.11 5.09
N ILE A 51 2.51 -3.49 4.21
CA ILE A 51 2.11 -4.08 2.94
C ILE A 51 2.75 -3.31 1.79
N ILE A 52 3.41 -4.03 0.88
CA ILE A 52 4.06 -3.45 -0.28
C ILE A 52 3.38 -3.95 -1.56
N PHE A 53 2.81 -3.01 -2.32
CA PHE A 53 2.12 -3.29 -3.56
C PHE A 53 3.05 -3.12 -4.77
N CYS A 54 3.31 -4.23 -5.44
CA CYS A 54 4.08 -4.31 -6.68
C CYS A 54 3.17 -4.48 -7.91
N GLN A 55 3.60 -3.96 -9.07
CA GLN A 55 2.84 -4.13 -10.31
C GLN A 55 2.92 -5.56 -10.85
N THR A 56 4.12 -6.15 -10.85
CA THR A 56 4.38 -7.45 -11.48
C THR A 56 4.85 -8.47 -10.44
N ARG A 57 4.61 -9.76 -10.74
CA ARG A 57 5.12 -10.86 -9.90
C ARG A 57 6.64 -10.89 -9.86
N ARG A 58 7.30 -10.53 -10.97
CA ARG A 58 8.77 -10.43 -11.05
C ARG A 58 9.31 -9.42 -10.04
N ASN A 59 8.72 -8.22 -9.99
CA ASN A 59 9.15 -7.18 -9.05
C ASN A 59 8.85 -7.59 -7.61
N ALA A 60 7.71 -8.24 -7.35
CA ALA A 60 7.39 -8.76 -6.03
C ALA A 60 8.41 -9.82 -5.56
N LYS A 61 8.76 -10.78 -6.42
CA LYS A 61 9.76 -11.82 -6.12
C LYS A 61 11.14 -11.19 -5.85
N TRP A 62 11.61 -10.31 -6.73
CA TRP A 62 12.87 -9.60 -6.55
C TRP A 62 12.89 -8.81 -5.23
N LEU A 63 11.90 -7.95 -5.00
CA LEU A 63 11.85 -7.11 -3.80
C LEU A 63 11.86 -7.94 -2.51
N SER A 64 11.16 -9.07 -2.52
CA SER A 64 11.12 -9.96 -1.35
C SER A 64 12.45 -10.62 -1.08
N GLN A 65 13.20 -10.98 -2.14
CA GLN A 65 14.56 -11.53 -1.99
C GLN A 65 15.50 -10.50 -1.38
N GLU A 66 15.50 -9.26 -1.88
CA GLU A 66 16.33 -8.18 -1.32
C GLU A 66 16.00 -7.93 0.16
N LEU A 67 14.71 -7.82 0.50
CA LEU A 67 14.29 -7.61 1.89
C LEU A 67 14.66 -8.79 2.82
N ILE A 68 14.59 -10.03 2.33
CA ILE A 68 15.03 -11.21 3.11
C ILE A 68 16.54 -11.19 3.34
N LEU A 69 17.32 -10.79 2.33
CA LEU A 69 18.78 -10.65 2.45
C LEU A 69 19.16 -9.58 3.48
N ASP A 70 18.36 -8.51 3.57
CA ASP A 70 18.50 -7.46 4.59
C ASP A 70 17.92 -7.86 5.97
N GLY A 71 17.47 -9.11 6.13
CA GLY A 71 17.06 -9.69 7.40
C GLY A 71 15.60 -9.46 7.79
N HIS A 72 14.74 -9.01 6.86
CA HIS A 72 13.32 -8.82 7.12
C HIS A 72 12.51 -10.13 7.02
N GLU A 73 11.52 -10.29 7.90
CA GLU A 73 10.53 -11.36 7.83
C GLU A 73 9.45 -11.03 6.77
N VAL A 74 9.61 -11.59 5.57
CA VAL A 74 8.79 -11.25 4.40
C VAL A 74 7.94 -12.44 3.93
N SER A 75 6.70 -12.15 3.54
CA SER A 75 5.88 -13.08 2.75
C SER A 75 5.39 -12.46 1.45
N ILE A 76 5.12 -13.33 0.47
CA ILE A 76 4.69 -12.94 -0.87
C ILE A 76 3.29 -13.48 -1.13
N LEU A 77 2.33 -12.59 -1.41
CA LEU A 77 1.02 -12.98 -1.90
C LEU A 77 0.93 -12.76 -3.43
N SER A 78 1.01 -13.85 -4.18
CA SER A 78 0.95 -13.85 -5.63
C SER A 78 -0.13 -14.77 -6.18
N GLY A 79 -0.43 -14.67 -7.47
CA GLY A 79 -1.57 -15.38 -8.09
C GLY A 79 -1.29 -16.83 -8.45
N GLU A 80 -0.06 -17.32 -8.20
CA GLU A 80 0.33 -18.73 -8.34
C GLU A 80 -0.10 -19.58 -7.13
N LEU A 81 -0.46 -18.94 -6.01
CA LEU A 81 -0.77 -19.62 -4.76
C LEU A 81 -2.18 -20.21 -4.77
N THR A 82 -2.34 -21.41 -4.20
CA THR A 82 -3.65 -22.00 -3.93
C THR A 82 -4.41 -21.20 -2.88
N VAL A 83 -5.72 -21.41 -2.76
CA VAL A 83 -6.56 -20.71 -1.77
C VAL A 83 -6.06 -20.98 -0.34
N GLU A 84 -5.66 -22.21 -0.05
CA GLU A 84 -5.15 -22.67 1.24
C GLU A 84 -3.82 -22.01 1.56
N GLN A 85 -2.89 -21.96 0.59
CA GLN A 85 -1.60 -21.29 0.74
C GLN A 85 -1.78 -19.79 1.00
N ARG A 86 -2.72 -19.14 0.30
CA ARG A 86 -3.06 -17.73 0.51
C ARG A 86 -3.61 -17.49 1.91
N ALA A 87 -4.53 -18.34 2.37
CA ALA A 87 -5.10 -18.24 3.71
C ALA A 87 -4.01 -18.40 4.80
N ALA A 88 -3.09 -19.36 4.62
CA ALA A 88 -1.99 -19.58 5.55
C ALA A 88 -1.04 -18.36 5.64
N ILE A 89 -0.66 -17.76 4.51
CA ILE A 89 0.18 -16.54 4.49
C ILE A 89 -0.54 -15.38 5.19
N ILE A 90 -1.81 -15.14 4.85
CA ILE A 90 -2.60 -14.07 5.47
C ILE A 90 -2.71 -14.28 6.98
N GLN A 91 -2.89 -15.53 7.42
CA GLN A 91 -2.98 -15.85 8.85
C GLN A 91 -1.65 -15.59 9.58
N ARG A 92 -0.51 -16.02 9.03
CA ARG A 92 0.81 -15.76 9.63
C ARG A 92 1.12 -14.26 9.69
N PHE A 93 0.76 -13.53 8.63
CA PHE A 93 0.86 -12.08 8.63
C PHE A 93 -0.06 -11.47 9.70
N ARG A 94 -1.33 -11.87 9.84
CA ARG A 94 -2.21 -11.39 10.91
C ARG A 94 -1.69 -11.68 12.32
N GLU A 95 -1.02 -12.81 12.51
CA GLU A 95 -0.39 -13.20 13.79
C GLU A 95 0.92 -12.43 14.07
N GLY A 96 1.39 -11.61 13.13
CA GLY A 96 2.61 -10.82 13.28
C GLY A 96 3.90 -11.62 13.15
N LYS A 97 3.83 -12.86 12.66
CA LYS A 97 4.99 -13.74 12.36
C LYS A 97 5.76 -13.31 11.13
N GLU A 98 5.11 -12.53 10.27
CA GLU A 98 5.71 -11.90 9.11
C GLU A 98 5.45 -10.39 9.24
N LYS A 99 6.50 -9.58 9.16
CA LYS A 99 6.39 -8.11 9.31
C LYS A 99 6.09 -7.42 7.99
N VAL A 100 6.45 -8.05 6.87
CA VAL A 100 6.28 -7.45 5.53
C VAL A 100 5.51 -8.40 4.63
N LEU A 101 4.42 -7.90 4.06
CA LEU A 101 3.64 -8.60 3.05
C LEU A 101 3.83 -7.91 1.69
N VAL A 102 4.52 -8.58 0.77
CA VAL A 102 4.66 -8.11 -0.62
C VAL A 102 3.57 -8.75 -1.48
N THR A 103 2.81 -7.95 -2.22
CA THR A 103 1.68 -8.45 -3.03
C THR A 103 1.55 -7.73 -4.36
N THR A 104 0.78 -8.32 -5.28
CA THR A 104 0.39 -7.70 -6.55
C THR A 104 -1.05 -7.18 -6.51
N ASN A 105 -1.39 -6.25 -7.41
CA ASN A 105 -2.72 -5.61 -7.49
C ASN A 105 -3.88 -6.61 -7.51
N VAL A 106 -3.72 -7.72 -8.25
CA VAL A 106 -4.76 -8.75 -8.40
C VAL A 106 -4.93 -9.55 -7.12
N CYS A 107 -3.83 -9.84 -6.43
CA CYS A 107 -3.84 -10.64 -5.21
C CYS A 107 -4.28 -9.84 -3.98
N ALA A 108 -4.19 -8.52 -4.05
CA ALA A 108 -4.59 -7.59 -3.00
C ALA A 108 -6.10 -7.53 -2.72
N ARG A 109 -6.94 -7.82 -3.73
CA ARG A 109 -8.40 -7.74 -3.58
C ARG A 109 -8.86 -8.86 -2.63
N GLY A 110 -9.61 -8.48 -1.60
CA GLY A 110 -10.08 -9.41 -0.56
C GLY A 110 -9.06 -9.76 0.53
N ILE A 111 -7.85 -9.17 0.54
CA ILE A 111 -6.97 -9.26 1.72
C ILE A 111 -7.60 -8.42 2.82
N ASP A 112 -8.21 -9.08 3.80
CA ASP A 112 -8.70 -8.41 5.00
C ASP A 112 -7.63 -8.42 6.09
N VAL A 113 -6.65 -7.53 6.00
CA VAL A 113 -5.66 -7.33 7.06
C VAL A 113 -5.72 -5.87 7.48
N GLU A 114 -6.39 -5.63 8.60
CA GLU A 114 -6.75 -4.29 9.08
C GLU A 114 -5.69 -3.67 10.02
N GLN A 115 -4.58 -4.36 10.30
CA GLN A 115 -3.63 -4.01 11.35
C GLN A 115 -2.28 -3.47 10.88
N VAL A 116 -2.16 -2.92 9.67
CA VAL A 116 -0.84 -2.48 9.17
C VAL A 116 -0.56 -1.02 9.47
N THR A 117 0.67 -0.73 9.87
CA THR A 117 1.14 0.64 10.17
C THR A 117 1.57 1.37 8.91
N ILE A 118 2.02 0.62 7.90
CA ILE A 118 2.60 1.17 6.68
C ILE A 118 2.01 0.49 5.45
N VAL A 119 1.69 1.29 4.45
CA VAL A 119 1.38 0.86 3.09
C VAL A 119 2.40 1.48 2.14
N VAL A 120 3.00 0.68 1.27
CA VAL A 120 3.93 1.16 0.24
C VAL A 120 3.38 0.81 -1.14
N ASN A 121 3.14 1.81 -1.97
CA ASN A 121 2.92 1.66 -3.39
C ASN A 121 4.28 1.67 -4.11
N PHE A 122 4.85 0.48 -4.34
CA PHE A 122 6.11 0.36 -5.09
C PHE A 122 5.91 0.74 -6.57
N LYS A 123 4.66 0.68 -7.04
CA LYS A 123 4.17 1.41 -8.21
C LYS A 123 2.74 1.89 -7.97
N LEU A 124 2.44 3.09 -8.46
CA LEU A 124 1.08 3.63 -8.45
C LEU A 124 0.12 2.71 -9.24
N PRO A 125 -1.11 2.52 -8.75
CA PRO A 125 -2.10 1.70 -9.44
C PRO A 125 -2.60 2.40 -10.71
N THR A 126 -2.61 1.64 -11.81
CA THR A 126 -3.19 2.06 -13.08
C THR A 126 -4.26 1.08 -13.53
N ASN A 127 -5.25 1.59 -14.26
CA ASN A 127 -6.19 0.78 -15.00
C ASN A 127 -5.57 0.29 -16.33
N GLN A 128 -6.36 -0.44 -17.13
CA GLN A 128 -5.93 -1.00 -18.42
C GLN A 128 -5.52 0.09 -19.44
N LEU A 129 -6.04 1.30 -19.30
CA LEU A 129 -5.75 2.45 -20.16
C LEU A 129 -4.57 3.29 -19.66
N HIS A 130 -3.76 2.76 -18.74
CA HIS A 130 -2.63 3.47 -18.12
C HIS A 130 -3.02 4.78 -17.42
N CYS A 131 -4.31 4.94 -17.09
CA CYS A 131 -4.79 6.03 -16.26
C CYS A 131 -4.75 5.64 -14.78
N PRO A 132 -4.71 6.60 -13.84
CA PRO A 132 -4.79 6.31 -12.42
C PRO A 132 -6.04 5.48 -12.09
N ASP A 133 -5.87 4.42 -11.29
CA ASP A 133 -6.97 3.67 -10.71
C ASP A 133 -7.21 4.15 -9.28
N PHE A 134 -8.10 5.14 -9.15
CA PHE A 134 -8.40 5.83 -7.88
C PHE A 134 -9.00 4.88 -6.83
N GLU A 135 -9.89 3.97 -7.26
CA GLU A 135 -10.52 3.01 -6.37
C GLU A 135 -9.48 2.05 -5.78
N THR A 136 -8.62 1.48 -6.64
CA THR A 136 -7.53 0.62 -6.17
C THR A 136 -6.55 1.39 -5.28
N TYR A 137 -6.20 2.64 -5.61
CA TYR A 137 -5.35 3.48 -4.75
C TYR A 137 -5.93 3.63 -3.35
N LEU A 138 -7.21 4.01 -3.27
CA LEU A 138 -7.92 4.22 -2.03
C LEU A 138 -8.01 2.93 -1.19
N HIS A 139 -8.28 1.79 -1.82
CA HIS A 139 -8.32 0.50 -1.13
C HIS A 139 -6.96 0.06 -0.58
N ARG A 140 -5.86 0.47 -1.21
CA ARG A 140 -4.51 0.16 -0.70
C ARG A 140 -4.21 0.98 0.53
N ILE A 141 -4.32 2.31 0.44
CA ILE A 141 -3.97 3.18 1.56
C ILE A 141 -4.93 2.98 2.74
N GLY A 142 -6.20 2.65 2.49
CA GLY A 142 -7.18 2.30 3.53
C GLY A 142 -6.88 1.01 4.31
N ARG A 143 -5.78 0.29 4.00
CA ARG A 143 -5.29 -0.81 4.83
C ARG A 143 -4.61 -0.33 6.12
N THR A 144 -4.23 0.93 6.17
CA THR A 144 -3.69 1.57 7.37
C THR A 144 -4.63 2.69 7.86
N GLY A 145 -4.33 3.31 9.00
CA GLY A 145 -5.09 4.45 9.51
C GLY A 145 -6.45 4.10 10.15
N ARG A 146 -6.71 2.83 10.46
CA ARG A 146 -7.99 2.35 11.00
C ARG A 146 -8.05 2.45 12.52
N PHE A 147 -9.26 2.52 13.07
CA PHE A 147 -9.54 2.54 14.52
C PHE A 147 -8.79 3.64 15.29
N GLY A 148 -8.67 4.84 14.69
CA GLY A 148 -8.01 6.00 15.32
C GLY A 148 -6.48 5.92 15.38
N LYS A 149 -5.87 4.85 14.86
CA LYS A 149 -4.40 4.76 14.74
C LYS A 149 -3.93 5.57 13.53
N LYS A 150 -2.76 6.21 13.67
CA LYS A 150 -2.11 6.90 12.55
C LYS A 150 -1.53 5.87 11.58
N GLY A 151 -1.80 6.05 10.29
CA GLY A 151 -1.25 5.24 9.21
C GLY A 151 -0.31 6.04 8.32
N LEU A 152 0.66 5.34 7.72
CA LEU A 152 1.58 5.92 6.74
C LEU A 152 1.38 5.24 5.38
N ALA A 153 1.26 6.05 4.33
CA ALA A 153 1.27 5.58 2.96
C ALA A 153 2.42 6.22 2.18
N PHE A 154 3.26 5.39 1.57
CA PHE A 154 4.40 5.83 0.77
C PHE A 154 4.21 5.45 -0.70
N ASN A 155 4.48 6.40 -1.59
CA ASN A 155 4.39 6.21 -3.02
C ASN A 155 5.77 6.30 -3.66
N MET A 156 6.23 5.21 -4.28
CA MET A 156 7.50 5.18 -5.01
C MET A 156 7.24 5.61 -6.46
N VAL A 157 7.59 6.84 -6.80
CA VAL A 157 7.18 7.49 -8.06
C VAL A 157 8.37 7.76 -8.94
N GLU A 158 8.32 7.26 -10.17
CA GLU A 158 9.31 7.60 -11.20
C GLU A 158 8.95 8.94 -11.86
N ARG A 159 9.95 9.69 -12.35
CA ARG A 159 9.76 11.04 -12.92
C ARG A 159 8.65 11.10 -13.98
N HIS A 160 8.59 10.11 -14.88
CA HIS A 160 7.56 10.05 -15.92
C HIS A 160 6.14 9.75 -15.39
N ASN A 161 6.02 9.25 -14.15
CA ASN A 161 4.75 8.97 -13.47
C ASN A 161 4.29 10.12 -12.55
N LEU A 162 5.03 11.24 -12.48
CA LEU A 162 4.59 12.42 -11.73
C LEU A 162 3.20 12.95 -12.17
N PRO A 163 2.88 13.04 -13.48
CA PRO A 163 1.54 13.47 -13.90
C PRO A 163 0.42 12.54 -13.40
N LEU A 164 0.71 11.24 -13.27
CA LEU A 164 -0.22 10.26 -12.72
C LEU A 164 -0.46 10.50 -11.23
N LEU A 165 0.60 10.78 -10.46
CA LEU A 165 0.49 11.16 -9.06
C LEU A 165 -0.34 12.44 -8.90
N ARG A 166 -0.10 13.47 -9.72
CA ARG A 166 -0.86 14.74 -9.67
C ARG A 166 -2.36 14.50 -9.86
N ARG A 167 -2.74 13.67 -10.83
CA ARG A 167 -4.15 13.30 -11.03
C ARG A 167 -4.77 12.59 -9.83
N ILE A 168 -3.99 11.78 -9.10
CA ILE A 168 -4.43 11.15 -7.84
C ILE A 168 -4.61 12.22 -6.75
N GLU A 169 -3.66 13.14 -6.60
CA GLU A 169 -3.75 14.25 -5.63
C GLU A 169 -4.97 15.13 -5.92
N GLU A 170 -5.19 15.52 -7.17
CA GLU A 170 -6.33 16.32 -7.61
C GLU A 170 -7.66 15.62 -7.30
N HIS A 171 -7.77 14.33 -7.63
CA HIS A 171 -8.98 13.55 -7.38
C HIS A 171 -9.31 13.43 -5.88
N PHE A 172 -8.29 13.39 -5.01
CA PHE A 172 -8.48 13.28 -3.56
C PHE A 172 -8.35 14.61 -2.80
N SER A 173 -8.23 15.73 -3.51
CA SER A 173 -8.03 17.06 -2.91
C SER A 173 -9.20 17.49 -2.02
N GLU A 174 -10.43 17.15 -2.40
CA GLU A 174 -11.65 17.42 -1.63
C GLU A 174 -11.66 16.72 -0.26
N TYR A 175 -10.92 15.62 -0.10
CA TYR A 175 -10.81 14.90 1.16
C TYR A 175 -9.69 15.44 2.08
N SER A 176 -9.00 16.52 1.68
CA SER A 176 -7.93 17.16 2.45
C SER A 176 -6.79 16.23 2.87
N ILE A 177 -6.41 15.28 2.00
CA ILE A 177 -5.34 14.30 2.25
C ILE A 177 -4.15 14.58 1.33
N PRO A 178 -3.31 15.59 1.64
CA PRO A 178 -2.20 15.94 0.76
C PRO A 178 -1.16 14.83 0.72
N ILE A 179 -0.62 14.57 -0.47
CA ILE A 179 0.58 13.74 -0.63
C ILE A 179 1.78 14.68 -0.63
N LYS A 180 2.70 14.48 0.33
CA LYS A 180 3.87 15.36 0.50
C LYS A 180 5.12 14.72 -0.09
N PRO A 181 6.07 15.50 -0.63
CA PRO A 181 7.37 14.95 -0.99
C PRO A 181 8.09 14.43 0.26
N ALA A 182 8.66 13.24 0.17
CA ALA A 182 9.50 12.66 1.22
C ALA A 182 10.91 13.23 1.11
N LEU A 183 11.09 14.49 1.50
CA LEU A 183 12.39 15.16 1.37
C LEU A 183 13.43 14.61 2.34
N HIS A 184 13.02 14.17 3.54
CA HIS A 184 13.90 13.60 4.58
C HIS A 184 13.07 12.75 5.58
N VAL A 185 12.32 11.75 5.09
CA VAL A 185 11.68 10.76 5.97
C VAL A 185 12.68 9.68 6.28
#